data_AF-A0AAJ0AKI1-F1
#
_entry.id   AF-A0AAJ0AKI1-F1
#
_cell.length_a   1.000
_cell.length_b   1.000
_cell.length_c   1.000
_cell.angle_alpha   90.00
_cell.angle_beta   90.00
_cell.angle_gamma   90.00
#
_symmetry.space_group_name_H-M   'P 1'
#
loop_
_entity.id
_entity.type
_entity.pdbx_description
1 polymer ?
#
loop_
_entity_poly.entity_id
_entity_poly.type
_entity_poly.pdbx_seq_one_letter_code
_entity_poly.pdbx_strand_id
1 'polypeptide(L)'
;MPLIYGLSATLDQPLGAALNVPSRAKDPSFNHDLPGAVSRREKNQAACIPRTTIHRLISHAVSDAGDPPRIVLSRSGVADPAADLMRDLAVPCSCQLQHLPDVHFHKSMQFHLYKLNKITASMYTVNVGDGLDSLDTPSMIVDLDLMEANIKKLFDSLLPTGVNIRPHLKTTKSAVLAGKLAAVGAKGCCVAKVSEAEAITAAGFDDILITCEIIGAQKVKRLVELFKKNKKIRIVIDSEFGATAINDALDGAGVDEPITTLIDLDVGLHRTGVAAGEPALALARHIGNLKHLNLIGVQGYEGHLQHLHDREDRKKQCLESMKTLTETAEALRKAGFGIDVVTTGGTGTAEFCVTVPGVTELQPGSFIFMDTDYRNAVGSIYSNSLTILATVVSKQGERQVTIDTGLKSLTTDSGLAECKDRRYAHINLGDEHGSLSWEEGTPVLAVGDRIEMVPSHIDPTINLHDWYYAHRNGVIKEIWSVDSRGKVQ
;
A
#
# COMPACT_ATOMS: atom_id res chain seq x y z
N MET A 1 17.79 2.85 -63.83
CA MET A 1 17.65 1.60 -64.60
C MET A 1 16.60 0.73 -63.92
N PRO A 2 15.41 0.58 -64.52
CA PRO A 2 14.34 -0.31 -64.03
C PRO A 2 14.05 -1.48 -64.99
N LEU A 3 13.50 -2.58 -64.46
CA LEU A 3 12.79 -3.70 -65.10
C LEU A 3 12.00 -4.32 -63.92
N ILE A 4 10.66 -4.41 -63.82
CA ILE A 4 9.53 -4.47 -64.77
C ILE A 4 9.56 -5.72 -65.66
N TYR A 5 8.76 -6.72 -65.28
CA TYR A 5 7.81 -7.56 -66.06
C TYR A 5 7.25 -8.62 -65.08
N GLY A 6 5.96 -8.94 -64.97
CA GLY A 6 4.74 -8.36 -65.55
C GLY A 6 3.70 -9.44 -65.91
N LEU A 7 2.43 -9.29 -65.45
CA LEU A 7 1.21 -10.03 -65.90
C LEU A 7 1.22 -11.56 -65.56
N SER A 8 0.15 -12.37 -65.52
CA SER A 8 -1.33 -12.28 -65.49
C SER A 8 -1.87 -13.70 -65.16
N ALA A 9 -3.12 -14.01 -64.76
CA ALA A 9 -4.34 -13.24 -64.44
C ALA A 9 -5.28 -14.08 -63.52
N THR A 10 -6.52 -13.61 -63.31
CA THR A 10 -7.68 -14.21 -62.61
C THR A 10 -8.25 -15.50 -63.20
N LEU A 11 -8.86 -16.37 -62.38
CA LEU A 11 -10.25 -16.89 -62.54
C LEU A 11 -10.73 -17.78 -61.36
N ASP A 12 -11.91 -17.43 -60.83
CA ASP A 12 -13.00 -18.17 -60.15
C ASP A 12 -12.83 -19.41 -59.24
N GLN A 13 -13.61 -19.37 -58.14
CA GLN A 13 -14.04 -20.45 -57.24
C GLN A 13 -15.24 -21.25 -57.84
N PRO A 14 -15.90 -22.20 -57.12
CA PRO A 14 -15.49 -23.11 -56.03
C PRO A 14 -15.83 -24.60 -56.32
N LEU A 15 -15.39 -25.53 -55.47
CA LEU A 15 -16.11 -26.79 -55.17
C LEU A 15 -15.57 -27.43 -53.89
N GLY A 16 -16.41 -28.13 -53.11
CA GLY A 16 -16.01 -28.72 -51.82
C GLY A 16 -16.53 -30.14 -51.59
N ALA A 17 -15.83 -30.87 -50.72
CA ALA A 17 -16.25 -32.08 -49.99
C ALA A 17 -15.09 -32.40 -48.99
N ALA A 18 -15.27 -32.32 -47.68
CA ALA A 18 -15.96 -33.28 -46.81
C ALA A 18 -15.21 -34.62 -46.62
N LEU A 19 -14.51 -34.77 -45.49
CA LEU A 19 -14.21 -36.05 -44.83
C LEU A 19 -14.23 -35.85 -43.30
N ASN A 20 -14.57 -36.89 -42.54
CA ASN A 20 -15.28 -36.75 -41.26
C ASN A 20 -14.98 -37.95 -40.31
N VAL A 21 -15.13 -37.75 -38.98
CA VAL A 21 -15.33 -38.80 -37.92
C VAL A 21 -14.09 -39.69 -37.56
N PRO A 22 -13.95 -40.30 -36.33
CA PRO A 22 -14.75 -40.25 -35.09
C PRO A 22 -14.02 -39.87 -33.77
N SER A 23 -14.83 -39.64 -32.73
CA SER A 23 -14.49 -39.72 -31.29
C SER A 23 -15.21 -40.90 -30.60
N ARG A 24 -14.64 -41.59 -29.58
CA ARG A 24 -15.43 -42.19 -28.45
C ARG A 24 -14.63 -42.81 -27.26
N ALA A 25 -14.94 -42.33 -26.06
CA ALA A 25 -15.23 -42.98 -24.75
C ALA A 25 -14.57 -44.29 -24.22
N LYS A 26 -13.91 -44.16 -23.04
CA LYS A 26 -14.06 -44.84 -21.71
C LYS A 26 -13.94 -46.38 -21.46
N ASP A 27 -13.18 -46.67 -20.37
CA ASP A 27 -13.32 -47.72 -19.31
C ASP A 27 -12.98 -49.22 -19.63
N PRO A 28 -12.74 -50.12 -18.62
CA PRO A 28 -11.69 -50.05 -17.58
C PRO A 28 -11.03 -51.44 -17.20
N SER A 29 -10.15 -51.44 -16.18
CA SER A 29 -9.87 -52.53 -15.18
C SER A 29 -8.91 -53.73 -15.45
N PHE A 30 -8.32 -54.24 -14.35
CA PHE A 30 -7.57 -55.52 -14.11
C PHE A 30 -6.13 -55.66 -14.72
N ASN A 31 -5.12 -56.33 -14.10
CA ASN A 31 -5.04 -57.07 -12.82
C ASN A 31 -3.59 -57.31 -12.27
N HIS A 32 -3.46 -57.62 -10.95
CA HIS A 32 -2.48 -58.49 -10.22
C HIS A 32 -0.94 -58.44 -10.49
N ASP A 33 0.00 -58.76 -9.57
CA ASP A 33 -0.10 -59.33 -8.20
C ASP A 33 1.11 -59.03 -7.24
N LEU A 34 0.96 -59.45 -5.97
CA LEU A 34 1.85 -59.33 -4.77
C LEU A 34 2.93 -60.47 -4.71
N PRO A 35 3.60 -60.87 -3.58
CA PRO A 35 3.78 -60.37 -2.18
C PRO A 35 5.28 -60.36 -1.69
N GLY A 36 5.70 -60.16 -0.42
CA GLY A 36 5.07 -59.69 0.83
C GLY A 36 5.95 -59.87 2.10
N ALA A 37 5.66 -59.07 3.15
CA ALA A 37 5.88 -59.21 4.61
C ALA A 37 7.16 -59.80 5.26
N VAL A 38 7.67 -59.15 6.34
CA VAL A 38 7.73 -59.67 7.74
C VAL A 38 7.94 -58.51 8.75
N SER A 39 7.58 -58.73 10.02
CA SER A 39 7.34 -57.77 11.10
C SER A 39 8.56 -57.21 11.86
N ARG A 40 8.37 -56.03 12.51
CA ARG A 40 8.22 -55.88 13.98
C ARG A 40 7.82 -54.44 14.37
N ARG A 41 6.93 -54.30 15.36
CA ARG A 41 6.61 -53.03 16.04
C ARG A 41 7.45 -52.92 17.31
N GLU A 42 8.02 -51.75 17.59
CA GLU A 42 7.97 -51.14 18.94
C GLU A 42 8.42 -49.67 18.96
N LYS A 43 7.89 -48.92 19.94
CA LYS A 43 8.32 -47.60 20.46
C LYS A 43 8.01 -46.32 19.63
N ASN A 44 6.87 -45.70 19.99
CA ASN A 44 6.72 -44.32 20.50
C ASN A 44 7.80 -43.30 20.10
N GLN A 45 7.48 -42.10 19.59
CA GLN A 45 6.84 -41.03 20.38
C GLN A 45 6.36 -39.83 19.51
N ALA A 46 5.65 -38.89 20.16
CA ALA A 46 5.20 -37.57 19.68
C ALA A 46 4.08 -37.54 18.61
N ALA A 47 2.97 -36.87 18.96
CA ALA A 47 1.74 -36.79 18.16
C ALA A 47 1.49 -35.39 17.59
N CYS A 48 0.85 -35.34 16.42
CA CYS A 48 0.35 -34.11 15.81
C CYS A 48 -0.92 -33.60 16.51
N ILE A 49 -1.13 -32.28 16.53
CA ILE A 49 -2.43 -31.64 16.79
C ILE A 49 -2.58 -30.46 15.82
N PRO A 50 -3.74 -30.35 15.12
CA PRO A 50 -4.47 -29.09 15.20
C PRO A 50 -5.98 -29.26 15.46
N ARG A 51 -6.43 -28.56 16.51
CA ARG A 51 -7.75 -27.93 16.78
C ARG A 51 -9.01 -28.44 16.05
N THR A 52 -10.00 -28.85 16.87
CA THR A 52 -11.37 -28.31 16.80
C THR A 52 -12.02 -28.18 18.20
N THR A 53 -12.74 -27.07 18.38
CA THR A 53 -13.91 -26.82 19.25
C THR A 53 -14.05 -27.54 20.61
N ILE A 54 -13.97 -26.76 21.71
CA ILE A 54 -14.61 -27.12 23.00
C ILE A 54 -15.52 -25.97 23.45
N HIS A 55 -16.79 -26.30 23.68
CA HIS A 55 -17.79 -25.46 24.34
C HIS A 55 -18.38 -26.30 25.50
N ARG A 56 -18.60 -25.67 26.67
CA ARG A 56 -19.27 -26.20 27.88
C ARG A 56 -18.65 -27.42 28.60
N LEU A 57 -18.16 -27.17 29.80
CA LEU A 57 -18.60 -27.65 31.13
C LEU A 57 -17.55 -27.07 32.12
N ILE A 58 -17.89 -26.46 33.25
CA ILE A 58 -18.55 -27.04 34.43
C ILE A 58 -19.40 -25.95 35.12
N SER A 59 -20.56 -26.35 35.63
CA SER A 59 -21.29 -25.65 36.70
C SER A 59 -21.66 -26.68 37.77
N HIS A 60 -21.42 -26.41 39.06
CA HIS A 60 -22.09 -27.11 40.18
C HIS A 60 -21.89 -26.41 41.54
N ALA A 61 -22.94 -25.68 41.94
CA ALA A 61 -23.43 -25.39 43.31
C ALA A 61 -24.71 -24.54 43.06
N VAL A 62 -25.94 -25.07 43.08
CA VAL A 62 -26.73 -25.56 44.24
C VAL A 62 -26.82 -24.48 45.33
N SER A 63 -28.00 -23.95 45.72
CA SER A 63 -29.39 -24.11 45.26
C SER A 63 -30.22 -22.87 45.67
N ASP A 64 -31.35 -22.60 44.99
CA ASP A 64 -32.72 -22.77 45.54
C ASP A 64 -33.82 -21.88 44.93
N ALA A 65 -34.99 -22.52 44.82
CA ALA A 65 -36.38 -22.04 44.69
C ALA A 65 -36.72 -20.57 44.28
N GLY A 66 -37.63 -20.46 43.30
CA GLY A 66 -38.60 -19.35 43.25
C GLY A 66 -38.87 -18.74 41.87
N ASP A 67 -39.77 -19.35 41.09
CA ASP A 67 -40.36 -18.76 39.87
C ASP A 67 -41.79 -18.25 40.18
N PRO A 68 -42.48 -17.49 39.30
CA PRO A 68 -42.45 -16.02 39.25
C PRO A 68 -43.83 -15.39 39.60
N PRO A 69 -44.09 -14.10 39.29
CA PRO A 69 -44.88 -13.88 38.07
C PRO A 69 -44.54 -12.61 37.26
N ARG A 70 -44.99 -12.62 36.00
CA ARG A 70 -44.99 -11.50 35.04
C ARG A 70 -46.00 -10.40 35.44
N ILE A 71 -45.65 -9.12 35.23
CA ILE A 71 -46.62 -8.06 34.90
C ILE A 71 -46.11 -7.24 33.69
N VAL A 72 -47.05 -6.69 32.94
CA VAL A 72 -46.92 -6.17 31.57
C VAL A 72 -47.30 -4.68 31.54
N LEU A 73 -46.56 -3.88 30.76
CA LEU A 73 -46.89 -2.54 30.21
C LEU A 73 -47.54 -1.47 31.11
N SER A 74 -47.04 -0.23 31.05
CA SER A 74 -47.73 0.88 30.35
C SER A 74 -46.95 2.21 30.44
N ARG A 75 -47.53 3.28 29.87
CA ARG A 75 -46.87 4.51 29.41
C ARG A 75 -46.92 5.68 30.41
N SER A 76 -46.13 6.71 30.07
CA SER A 76 -46.38 8.16 30.22
C SER A 76 -45.92 8.85 31.50
N GLY A 77 -45.42 10.10 31.36
CA GLY A 77 -45.28 11.05 32.48
C GLY A 77 -44.09 12.02 32.43
N VAL A 78 -44.21 13.11 31.67
CA VAL A 78 -43.82 14.51 31.99
C VAL A 78 -42.45 14.87 32.62
N ALA A 79 -41.84 15.89 31.99
CA ALA A 79 -40.73 16.80 32.34
C ALA A 79 -40.21 17.00 33.80
N ASP A 80 -38.88 17.12 33.87
CA ASP A 80 -38.02 18.15 34.54
C ASP A 80 -38.40 18.70 35.94
N PRO A 81 -37.47 18.71 36.90
CA PRO A 81 -36.68 19.94 37.09
C PRO A 81 -35.18 19.73 37.42
N ALA A 82 -34.41 20.80 37.17
CA ALA A 82 -32.97 20.91 37.43
C ALA A 82 -32.57 21.22 38.90
N ALA A 83 -31.27 21.03 39.17
CA ALA A 83 -30.45 21.61 40.26
C ALA A 83 -30.79 21.26 41.72
N ASP A 84 -29.91 20.47 42.38
CA ASP A 84 -28.96 21.00 43.38
C ASP A 84 -28.02 19.90 43.92
N LEU A 85 -26.70 20.12 43.88
CA LEU A 85 -25.74 19.64 44.89
C LEU A 85 -24.36 20.29 44.74
N MET A 86 -24.26 21.57 45.11
CA MET A 86 -22.99 22.30 45.21
C MET A 86 -22.99 23.22 46.45
N ARG A 87 -22.69 22.62 47.61
CA ARG A 87 -22.26 23.28 48.85
C ARG A 87 -21.94 22.23 49.91
N ASP A 88 -20.71 22.24 50.41
CA ASP A 88 -20.48 22.60 51.81
C ASP A 88 -19.00 22.94 52.09
N LEU A 89 -18.77 23.70 53.17
CA LEU A 89 -17.47 24.12 53.74
C LEU A 89 -16.74 25.34 53.13
N ALA A 90 -17.30 26.53 53.39
CA ALA A 90 -16.53 27.66 53.97
C ALA A 90 -16.68 27.58 55.52
N VAL A 91 -15.93 28.24 56.42
CA VAL A 91 -15.58 29.68 56.59
C VAL A 91 -14.42 29.76 57.64
N PRO A 92 -13.83 30.92 57.99
CA PRO A 92 -12.97 31.86 57.24
C PRO A 92 -11.52 31.96 57.76
N CYS A 93 -10.63 32.63 57.02
CA CYS A 93 -9.63 33.52 57.64
C CYS A 93 -9.25 34.68 56.71
N SER A 94 -8.84 35.81 57.27
CA SER A 94 -8.67 37.09 56.59
C SER A 94 -7.20 37.52 56.42
N CYS A 95 -6.97 38.39 55.43
CA CYS A 95 -5.86 39.35 55.27
C CYS A 95 -4.71 39.02 54.30
N GLN A 96 -4.50 40.01 53.42
CA GLN A 96 -3.25 40.49 52.80
C GLN A 96 -2.60 39.71 51.64
N LEU A 97 -2.77 40.31 50.45
CA LEU A 97 -1.87 40.21 49.29
C LEU A 97 -0.43 40.64 49.64
N GLN A 98 0.55 39.75 49.44
CA GLN A 98 1.94 40.11 49.09
C GLN A 98 2.54 39.09 48.11
N HIS A 99 3.47 39.55 47.27
CA HIS A 99 4.10 38.80 46.18
C HIS A 99 4.94 37.58 46.63
N LEU A 100 5.11 36.57 45.75
CA LEU A 100 6.39 35.99 45.28
C LEU A 100 6.11 34.94 44.15
N PRO A 101 7.08 34.54 43.29
CA PRO A 101 6.81 34.15 41.90
C PRO A 101 6.90 32.64 41.52
N ASP A 102 6.37 32.32 40.35
CA ASP A 102 6.47 31.06 39.61
C ASP A 102 7.92 30.63 39.30
N VAL A 103 8.54 29.79 40.14
CA VAL A 103 9.86 29.19 39.83
C VAL A 103 10.02 27.72 40.28
N HIS A 104 8.97 26.88 40.17
CA HIS A 104 9.13 25.45 40.47
C HIS A 104 8.61 24.42 39.45
N PHE A 105 7.72 24.77 38.52
CA PHE A 105 7.20 23.79 37.54
C PHE A 105 8.14 23.52 36.34
N HIS A 106 9.01 24.46 35.96
CA HIS A 106 9.80 24.34 34.73
C HIS A 106 11.08 23.49 34.86
N LYS A 107 11.70 23.41 36.04
CA LYS A 107 12.95 22.64 36.25
C LYS A 107 12.74 21.12 36.21
N SER A 108 11.59 20.62 36.65
CA SER A 108 11.28 19.18 36.64
C SER A 108 11.24 18.61 35.22
N MET A 109 10.57 19.32 34.31
CA MET A 109 10.37 18.88 32.92
C MET A 109 11.67 18.97 32.10
N GLN A 110 12.48 20.01 32.31
CA GLN A 110 13.81 20.10 31.71
C GLN A 110 14.75 18.99 32.22
N PHE A 111 14.72 18.62 33.49
CA PHE A 111 15.54 17.50 34.00
C PHE A 111 15.13 16.14 33.42
N HIS A 112 13.85 15.92 33.10
CA HIS A 112 13.40 14.70 32.42
C HIS A 112 13.82 14.67 30.94
N LEU A 113 13.61 15.77 30.21
CA LEU A 113 14.06 15.89 28.80
C LEU A 113 15.59 15.78 28.67
N TYR A 114 16.34 16.37 29.61
CA TYR A 114 17.81 16.30 29.61
C TYR A 114 18.36 14.93 30.04
N LYS A 115 17.60 14.13 30.81
CA LYS A 115 17.94 12.72 31.07
C LYS A 115 17.58 11.81 29.89
N LEU A 116 16.43 12.00 29.25
CA LEU A 116 16.06 11.26 28.04
C LEU A 116 17.08 11.47 26.91
N ASN A 117 17.50 12.73 26.67
CA ASN A 117 18.53 13.05 25.67
C ASN A 117 19.96 12.60 26.04
N LYS A 118 20.22 12.10 27.26
CA LYS A 118 21.53 11.55 27.65
C LYS A 118 21.58 10.03 27.78
N ILE A 119 20.44 9.36 27.88
CA ILE A 119 20.37 7.88 27.89
C ILE A 119 20.42 7.32 26.45
N THR A 120 20.12 8.12 25.44
CA THR A 120 20.27 7.78 24.01
C THR A 120 21.69 7.98 23.46
N ALA A 121 22.61 8.58 24.22
CA ALA A 121 23.96 8.96 23.76
C ALA A 121 24.99 7.80 23.71
N SER A 122 24.51 6.60 23.35
CA SER A 122 25.33 5.42 22.98
C SER A 122 24.67 4.62 21.85
N MET A 123 23.70 5.21 21.15
CA MET A 123 22.99 4.58 20.04
C MET A 123 23.78 4.74 18.74
N TYR A 124 23.83 3.66 17.95
CA TYR A 124 24.35 3.65 16.57
C TYR A 124 23.77 4.86 15.80
N THR A 125 24.67 5.71 15.30
CA THR A 125 24.34 7.00 14.69
C THR A 125 25.04 7.09 13.35
N VAL A 126 24.25 7.30 12.28
CA VAL A 126 24.72 7.43 10.90
C VAL A 126 24.57 8.89 10.47
N ASN A 127 25.58 9.42 9.77
CA ASN A 127 25.64 10.81 9.34
C ASN A 127 25.74 10.90 7.82
N VAL A 128 25.32 12.04 7.29
CA VAL A 128 25.64 12.42 5.90
C VAL A 128 27.15 12.62 5.79
N GLY A 129 27.76 11.96 4.81
CA GLY A 129 29.21 11.90 4.63
C GLY A 129 29.83 10.54 4.99
N ASP A 130 29.14 9.71 5.76
CA ASP A 130 29.60 8.37 6.14
C ASP A 130 29.54 7.41 4.92
N GLY A 131 30.35 6.36 4.94
CA GLY A 131 30.37 5.30 3.92
C GLY A 131 29.33 4.21 4.18
N LEU A 132 28.88 3.48 3.15
CA LEU A 132 27.98 2.33 3.33
C LEU A 132 28.61 1.21 4.18
N ASP A 133 29.93 1.15 4.25
CA ASP A 133 30.71 0.23 5.09
C ASP A 133 30.58 0.54 6.59
N SER A 134 30.21 1.77 6.97
CA SER A 134 29.91 2.12 8.37
C SER A 134 28.48 1.80 8.80
N LEU A 135 27.59 1.43 7.87
CA LEU A 135 26.22 1.05 8.22
C LEU A 135 26.24 -0.30 8.95
N ASP A 136 25.44 -0.44 10.01
CA ASP A 136 25.04 -1.74 10.53
C ASP A 136 24.07 -2.42 9.53
N THR A 137 23.94 -3.74 9.62
CA THR A 137 23.05 -4.52 8.74
C THR A 137 22.01 -5.29 9.55
N PRO A 138 20.80 -5.51 9.01
CA PRO A 138 20.32 -5.11 7.68
C PRO A 138 19.94 -3.62 7.57
N SER A 139 20.26 -2.96 6.45
CA SER A 139 19.96 -1.53 6.21
C SER A 139 19.35 -1.27 4.83
N MET A 140 18.29 -0.47 4.76
CA MET A 140 17.66 -0.04 3.50
C MET A 140 18.44 1.12 2.86
N ILE A 141 19.05 0.87 1.71
CA ILE A 141 19.90 1.83 0.99
C ILE A 141 19.28 2.23 -0.34
N VAL A 142 19.58 3.46 -0.79
CA VAL A 142 19.10 4.00 -2.08
C VAL A 142 20.27 4.56 -2.88
N ASP A 143 20.45 4.08 -4.10
CA ASP A 143 21.34 4.69 -5.08
C ASP A 143 20.65 5.92 -5.70
N LEU A 144 21.14 7.10 -5.36
CA LEU A 144 20.56 8.37 -5.80
C LEU A 144 20.66 8.57 -7.31
N ASP A 145 21.74 8.12 -7.95
CA ASP A 145 21.95 8.29 -9.39
C ASP A 145 20.93 7.44 -10.18
N LEU A 146 20.67 6.19 -9.72
CA LEU A 146 19.64 5.32 -10.31
C LEU A 146 18.22 5.82 -10.00
N MET A 147 17.95 6.29 -8.78
CA MET A 147 16.63 6.82 -8.39
C MET A 147 16.28 8.08 -9.19
N GLU A 148 17.22 9.02 -9.32
CA GLU A 148 17.03 10.25 -10.09
C GLU A 148 16.87 9.95 -11.59
N ALA A 149 17.59 8.96 -12.13
CA ALA A 149 17.40 8.51 -13.52
C ALA A 149 16.01 7.91 -13.75
N ASN A 150 15.48 7.11 -12.82
CA ASN A 150 14.12 6.59 -12.87
C ASN A 150 13.07 7.71 -12.85
N ILE A 151 13.24 8.68 -11.94
CA ILE A 151 12.37 9.86 -11.84
C ILE A 151 12.40 10.64 -13.15
N LYS A 152 13.59 11.02 -13.63
CA LYS A 152 13.76 11.76 -14.88
C LYS A 152 13.08 11.04 -16.06
N LYS A 153 13.27 9.72 -16.18
CA LYS A 153 12.69 8.92 -17.28
C LYS A 153 11.16 8.93 -17.27
N LEU A 154 10.52 8.78 -16.12
CA LEU A 154 9.06 8.81 -16.03
C LEU A 154 8.53 10.22 -16.35
N PHE A 155 9.09 11.26 -15.74
CA PHE A 155 8.60 12.63 -15.91
C PHE A 155 8.86 13.17 -17.33
N ASP A 156 10.03 12.92 -17.93
CA ASP A 156 10.34 13.32 -19.31
C ASP A 156 9.38 12.67 -20.33
N SER A 157 8.89 11.45 -20.07
CA SER A 157 8.00 10.74 -20.98
C SER A 157 6.53 11.13 -20.82
N LEU A 158 6.09 11.48 -19.60
CA LEU A 158 4.69 11.75 -19.29
C LEU A 158 4.33 13.25 -19.30
N LEU A 159 5.19 14.14 -18.78
CA LEU A 159 4.87 15.59 -18.71
C LEU A 159 4.52 16.22 -20.08
N PRO A 160 5.20 15.88 -21.21
CA PRO A 160 4.86 16.47 -22.52
C PRO A 160 3.46 16.11 -23.03
N THR A 161 2.79 15.11 -22.45
CA THR A 161 1.43 14.72 -22.82
C THR A 161 0.35 15.64 -22.23
N GLY A 162 0.70 16.48 -21.24
CA GLY A 162 -0.22 17.32 -20.49
C GLY A 162 -1.01 16.59 -19.39
N VAL A 163 -0.87 15.27 -19.28
CA VAL A 163 -1.47 14.46 -18.20
C VAL A 163 -0.71 14.71 -16.89
N ASN A 164 -1.43 14.94 -15.80
CA ASN A 164 -0.83 15.16 -14.48
C ASN A 164 -0.24 13.87 -13.92
N ILE A 165 0.75 13.98 -13.04
CA ILE A 165 1.38 12.85 -12.36
C ILE A 165 1.22 13.09 -10.85
N ARG A 166 0.52 12.19 -10.16
CA ARG A 166 0.29 12.21 -8.71
C ARG A 166 0.86 10.92 -8.09
N PRO A 167 2.18 10.86 -7.81
CA PRO A 167 2.82 9.61 -7.40
C PRO A 167 2.27 9.05 -6.08
N HIS A 168 2.28 7.72 -5.96
CA HIS A 168 1.68 7.04 -4.83
C HIS A 168 2.70 6.78 -3.69
N LEU A 169 2.55 7.49 -2.57
CA LEU A 169 3.42 7.35 -1.39
C LEU A 169 3.12 6.13 -0.52
N LYS A 170 2.19 5.23 -0.88
CA LYS A 170 2.12 3.92 -0.21
C LYS A 170 3.45 3.16 -0.39
N THR A 171 4.13 3.45 -1.52
CA THR A 171 5.47 2.98 -1.87
C THR A 171 6.54 3.66 -1.01
N THR A 172 6.69 4.98 -1.11
CA THR A 172 7.83 5.72 -0.51
C THR A 172 7.63 6.11 0.95
N LYS A 173 6.38 6.21 1.40
CA LYS A 173 5.95 6.54 2.78
C LYS A 173 6.60 7.78 3.41
N SER A 174 7.22 8.64 2.61
CA SER A 174 8.08 9.76 3.04
C SER A 174 7.68 11.08 2.37
N ALA A 175 7.49 12.13 3.17
CA ALA A 175 7.17 13.47 2.70
C ALA A 175 8.36 14.16 2.02
N VAL A 176 9.60 13.80 2.37
CA VAL A 176 10.81 14.31 1.69
C VAL A 176 10.84 13.82 0.23
N LEU A 177 10.54 12.55 -0.01
CA LEU A 177 10.43 11.99 -1.36
C LEU A 177 9.23 12.57 -2.12
N ALA A 178 8.10 12.84 -1.45
CA ALA A 178 6.98 13.55 -2.04
C ALA A 178 7.37 14.97 -2.51
N GLY A 179 8.13 15.70 -1.69
CA GLY A 179 8.67 17.02 -2.03
C GLY A 179 9.61 16.99 -3.23
N LYS A 180 10.51 16.01 -3.33
CA LYS A 180 11.38 15.80 -4.50
C LYS A 180 10.58 15.53 -5.77
N LEU A 181 9.52 14.72 -5.69
CA LEU A 181 8.64 14.42 -6.82
C LEU A 181 7.81 15.66 -7.26
N ALA A 182 7.33 16.47 -6.31
CA ALA A 182 6.67 17.74 -6.62
C ALA A 182 7.62 18.74 -7.29
N ALA A 183 8.89 18.79 -6.87
CA ALA A 183 9.90 19.67 -7.45
C ALA A 183 10.20 19.37 -8.94
N VAL A 184 10.01 18.14 -9.41
CA VAL A 184 10.13 17.75 -10.82
C VAL A 184 8.81 17.80 -11.60
N GLY A 185 7.73 18.28 -10.99
CA GLY A 185 6.46 18.56 -11.67
C GLY A 185 5.24 17.75 -11.21
N ALA A 186 5.35 16.89 -10.19
CA ALA A 186 4.20 16.15 -9.68
C ALA A 186 3.11 17.10 -9.13
N LYS A 187 1.85 16.71 -9.31
CA LYS A 187 0.69 17.40 -8.76
C LYS A 187 0.24 16.68 -7.50
N GLY A 188 0.88 17.00 -6.38
CA GLY A 188 0.61 16.35 -5.11
C GLY A 188 0.98 14.86 -5.11
N CYS A 189 0.33 14.08 -4.26
CA CYS A 189 0.57 12.65 -4.13
C CYS A 189 -0.70 11.84 -3.79
N CYS A 190 -0.62 10.52 -3.93
CA CYS A 190 -1.63 9.57 -3.46
C CYS A 190 -1.16 8.84 -2.18
N VAL A 191 -2.05 8.65 -1.21
CA VAL A 191 -1.85 7.79 -0.03
C VAL A 191 -3.02 6.82 0.12
N ALA A 192 -2.79 5.66 0.72
CA ALA A 192 -3.80 4.60 0.80
C ALA A 192 -4.72 4.72 2.02
N LYS A 193 -4.37 5.53 3.03
CA LYS A 193 -5.09 5.59 4.32
C LYS A 193 -5.10 6.98 4.95
N VAL A 194 -6.10 7.24 5.78
CA VAL A 194 -6.19 8.48 6.59
C VAL A 194 -4.98 8.62 7.52
N SER A 195 -4.52 7.52 8.13
CA SER A 195 -3.29 7.50 8.94
C SER A 195 -2.02 7.86 8.17
N GLU A 196 -1.92 7.52 6.87
CA GLU A 196 -0.81 7.96 6.02
C GLU A 196 -0.94 9.45 5.71
N ALA A 197 -2.14 9.92 5.34
CA ALA A 197 -2.42 11.33 5.06
C ALA A 197 -2.07 12.25 6.25
N GLU A 198 -2.44 11.85 7.46
CA GLU A 198 -2.08 12.53 8.71
C GLU A 198 -0.57 12.64 8.89
N ALA A 199 0.17 11.53 8.71
CA ALA A 199 1.62 11.48 8.90
C ALA A 199 2.37 12.32 7.85
N ILE A 200 2.00 12.21 6.58
CA ILE A 200 2.60 12.96 5.48
C ILE A 200 2.29 14.47 5.60
N THR A 201 1.07 14.84 5.99
CA THR A 201 0.71 16.24 6.27
C THR A 201 1.52 16.80 7.45
N ALA A 202 1.66 16.02 8.53
CA ALA A 202 2.47 16.41 9.69
C ALA A 202 3.98 16.54 9.37
N ALA A 203 4.48 15.76 8.41
CA ALA A 203 5.84 15.84 7.87
C ALA A 203 6.02 16.93 6.79
N GLY A 204 4.98 17.71 6.47
CA GLY A 204 5.09 18.94 5.68
C GLY A 204 4.66 18.87 4.21
N PHE A 205 3.93 17.83 3.79
CA PHE A 205 3.42 17.71 2.41
C PHE A 205 1.89 17.60 2.38
N ASP A 206 1.18 18.44 1.61
CA ASP A 206 -0.24 18.71 1.85
C ASP A 206 -1.24 18.47 0.68
N ASP A 207 -0.83 18.45 -0.60
CA ASP A 207 -1.72 18.07 -1.73
C ASP A 207 -1.84 16.54 -1.84
N ILE A 208 -2.81 15.97 -1.13
CA ILE A 208 -2.98 14.51 -0.95
C ILE A 208 -4.35 14.04 -1.47
N LEU A 209 -4.34 13.02 -2.33
CA LEU A 209 -5.51 12.17 -2.60
C LEU A 209 -5.44 10.90 -1.74
N ILE A 210 -6.50 10.61 -0.99
CA ILE A 210 -6.67 9.34 -0.29
C ILE A 210 -7.39 8.37 -1.24
N THR A 211 -6.70 7.34 -1.70
CA THR A 211 -7.13 6.46 -2.82
C THR A 211 -7.91 5.21 -2.39
N CYS A 212 -8.40 5.17 -1.15
CA CYS A 212 -9.24 4.09 -0.62
C CYS A 212 -10.38 4.63 0.26
N GLU A 213 -11.44 3.84 0.40
CA GLU A 213 -12.72 4.20 0.99
C GLU A 213 -12.61 4.41 2.51
N ILE A 214 -13.14 5.53 2.99
CA ILE A 214 -12.98 5.97 4.39
C ILE A 214 -14.18 5.50 5.22
N ILE A 215 -14.24 4.20 5.47
CA ILE A 215 -15.37 3.56 6.17
C ILE A 215 -15.13 3.43 7.68
N GLY A 216 -16.13 3.87 8.45
CA GLY A 216 -16.24 3.71 9.91
C GLY A 216 -15.97 4.99 10.70
N ALA A 217 -16.78 5.24 11.73
CA ALA A 217 -16.85 6.53 12.45
C ALA A 217 -15.51 7.09 12.94
N GLN A 218 -14.57 6.24 13.38
CA GLN A 218 -13.24 6.70 13.83
C GLN A 218 -12.37 7.20 12.68
N LYS A 219 -12.46 6.61 11.48
CA LYS A 219 -11.71 7.10 10.30
C LYS A 219 -12.33 8.39 9.77
N VAL A 220 -13.66 8.44 9.72
CA VAL A 220 -14.40 9.65 9.30
C VAL A 220 -14.10 10.83 10.24
N LYS A 221 -14.16 10.62 11.57
CA LYS A 221 -13.77 11.66 12.55
C LYS A 221 -12.34 12.18 12.31
N ARG A 222 -11.39 11.28 12.04
CA ARG A 222 -10.00 11.63 11.73
C ARG A 222 -9.86 12.40 10.42
N LEU A 223 -10.58 11.98 9.37
CA LEU A 223 -10.65 12.71 8.10
C LEU A 223 -11.14 14.15 8.30
N VAL A 224 -12.21 14.35 9.08
CA VAL A 224 -12.76 15.69 9.38
C VAL A 224 -11.71 16.57 10.09
N GLU A 225 -11.02 16.03 11.10
CA GLU A 225 -9.98 16.77 11.83
C GLU A 225 -8.71 17.02 11.01
N LEU A 226 -8.41 16.16 10.03
CA LEU A 226 -7.35 16.39 9.04
C LEU A 226 -7.76 17.48 8.05
N PHE A 227 -8.96 17.39 7.48
CA PHE A 227 -9.46 18.33 6.48
C PHE A 227 -9.69 19.75 7.03
N LYS A 228 -10.07 19.89 8.32
CA LYS A 228 -10.08 21.18 9.02
C LYS A 228 -8.72 21.88 8.99
N LYS A 229 -7.61 21.12 9.05
CA LYS A 229 -6.23 21.64 9.05
C LYS A 229 -5.66 21.76 7.64
N ASN A 230 -6.10 20.91 6.72
CA ASN A 230 -5.61 20.83 5.35
C ASN A 230 -6.78 20.70 4.36
N LYS A 231 -7.15 21.81 3.72
CA LYS A 231 -8.24 21.87 2.74
C LYS A 231 -7.88 21.28 1.36
N LYS A 232 -6.63 20.84 1.15
CA LYS A 232 -6.19 20.18 -0.09
C LYS A 232 -6.41 18.66 -0.10
N ILE A 233 -6.86 18.07 1.02
CA ILE A 233 -7.19 16.64 1.07
C ILE A 233 -8.33 16.34 0.09
N ARG A 234 -8.11 15.34 -0.76
CA ARG A 234 -9.10 14.76 -1.67
C ARG A 234 -9.37 13.32 -1.26
N ILE A 235 -10.59 12.84 -1.51
CA ILE A 235 -11.03 11.49 -1.14
C ILE A 235 -11.68 10.76 -2.32
N VAL A 236 -11.69 9.43 -2.25
CA VAL A 236 -12.51 8.57 -3.13
C VAL A 236 -13.70 7.98 -2.37
N ILE A 237 -14.79 7.71 -3.10
CA ILE A 237 -16.04 7.16 -2.58
C ILE A 237 -16.62 6.17 -3.59
N ASP A 238 -17.06 4.99 -3.14
CA ASP A 238 -17.71 3.96 -3.96
C ASP A 238 -19.17 3.68 -3.56
N SER A 239 -19.67 4.33 -2.51
CA SER A 239 -20.93 3.93 -1.86
C SER A 239 -21.65 5.11 -1.18
N GLU A 240 -22.99 5.07 -1.26
CA GLU A 240 -23.87 6.07 -0.63
C GLU A 240 -23.66 6.14 0.89
N PHE A 241 -23.40 4.98 1.53
CA PHE A 241 -23.10 4.89 2.96
C PHE A 241 -21.84 5.67 3.34
N GLY A 242 -20.76 5.53 2.57
CA GLY A 242 -19.52 6.29 2.78
C GLY A 242 -19.74 7.79 2.56
N ALA A 243 -20.45 8.15 1.48
CA ALA A 243 -20.78 9.53 1.14
C ALA A 243 -21.56 10.23 2.26
N THR A 244 -22.69 9.66 2.68
CA THR A 244 -23.54 10.22 3.74
C THR A 244 -22.79 10.32 5.06
N ALA A 245 -22.05 9.27 5.46
CA ALA A 245 -21.31 9.28 6.72
C ALA A 245 -20.23 10.39 6.78
N ILE A 246 -19.57 10.69 5.66
CA ILE A 246 -18.58 11.78 5.59
C ILE A 246 -19.26 13.15 5.57
N ASN A 247 -20.34 13.31 4.78
CA ASN A 247 -21.15 14.53 4.75
C ASN A 247 -21.66 14.90 6.15
N ASP A 248 -22.30 13.96 6.85
CA ASP A 248 -22.94 14.22 8.14
C ASP A 248 -21.91 14.50 9.24
N ALA A 249 -20.70 13.94 9.13
CA ALA A 249 -19.60 14.20 10.04
C ALA A 249 -18.93 15.57 9.78
N LEU A 250 -18.87 16.04 8.54
CA LEU A 250 -18.46 17.42 8.22
C LEU A 250 -19.49 18.42 8.74
N ASP A 251 -20.79 18.11 8.60
CA ASP A 251 -21.89 18.94 9.08
C ASP A 251 -21.89 19.08 10.61
N GLY A 252 -21.90 17.95 11.33
CA GLY A 252 -21.85 17.92 12.78
C GLY A 252 -20.56 18.49 13.38
N ALA A 253 -19.53 18.73 12.55
CA ALA A 253 -18.28 19.35 12.93
C ALA A 253 -18.17 20.84 12.55
N GLY A 254 -19.20 21.42 11.93
CA GLY A 254 -19.24 22.82 11.51
C GLY A 254 -18.22 23.17 10.43
N VAL A 255 -17.99 22.26 9.47
CA VAL A 255 -17.12 22.51 8.32
C VAL A 255 -17.99 22.91 7.12
N ASP A 256 -17.89 24.15 6.65
CA ASP A 256 -18.72 24.67 5.56
C ASP A 256 -18.14 24.39 4.16
N GLU A 257 -16.82 24.23 4.03
CA GLU A 257 -16.20 23.97 2.73
C GLU A 257 -16.34 22.49 2.33
N PRO A 258 -16.85 22.18 1.13
CA PRO A 258 -17.01 20.80 0.71
C PRO A 258 -15.66 20.13 0.41
N ILE A 259 -15.48 18.89 0.86
CA ILE A 259 -14.27 18.12 0.57
C ILE A 259 -14.25 17.66 -0.88
N THR A 260 -13.08 17.77 -1.53
CA THR A 260 -12.89 17.34 -2.92
C THR A 260 -13.02 15.82 -3.02
N THR A 261 -13.94 15.36 -3.85
CA THR A 261 -14.40 13.97 -3.92
C THR A 261 -14.29 13.44 -5.35
N LEU A 262 -13.84 12.20 -5.48
CA LEU A 262 -13.91 11.42 -6.71
C LEU A 262 -14.71 10.13 -6.46
N ILE A 263 -15.33 9.57 -7.49
CA ILE A 263 -15.92 8.23 -7.42
C ILE A 263 -14.86 7.18 -7.76
N ASP A 264 -14.64 6.18 -6.89
CA ASP A 264 -13.83 4.99 -7.27
C ASP A 264 -14.67 4.06 -8.14
N LEU A 265 -14.09 3.57 -9.25
CA LEU A 265 -14.76 2.72 -10.22
C LEU A 265 -14.04 1.38 -10.36
N ASP A 266 -14.82 0.30 -10.35
CA ASP A 266 -14.29 -1.01 -10.72
C ASP A 266 -14.08 -1.09 -12.24
N VAL A 267 -12.82 -1.03 -12.64
CA VAL A 267 -12.37 -1.14 -14.04
C VAL A 267 -11.91 -2.56 -14.41
N GLY A 268 -12.32 -3.57 -13.64
CA GLY A 268 -12.01 -4.99 -13.84
C GLY A 268 -11.09 -5.60 -12.78
N LEU A 269 -10.73 -4.86 -11.73
CA LEU A 269 -9.93 -5.39 -10.61
C LEU A 269 -10.81 -6.11 -9.58
N HIS A 270 -12.10 -5.80 -9.49
CA HIS A 270 -13.06 -6.44 -8.58
C HIS A 270 -12.61 -6.38 -7.10
N ARG A 271 -12.02 -5.26 -6.67
CA ARG A 271 -11.49 -5.04 -5.30
C ARG A 271 -12.26 -3.97 -4.53
N THR A 272 -12.44 -2.81 -5.15
CA THR A 272 -13.15 -1.62 -4.65
C THR A 272 -13.81 -0.93 -5.85
N GLY A 273 -14.65 0.07 -5.59
CA GLY A 273 -15.22 0.92 -6.62
C GLY A 273 -16.61 0.47 -7.07
N VAL A 274 -17.42 1.44 -7.46
CA VAL A 274 -18.78 1.21 -7.98
C VAL A 274 -18.71 0.73 -9.43
N ALA A 275 -19.68 -0.09 -9.84
CA ALA A 275 -19.79 -0.54 -11.22
C ALA A 275 -20.10 0.64 -12.17
N ALA A 276 -19.50 0.61 -13.36
CA ALA A 276 -19.71 1.57 -14.43
C ALA A 276 -21.18 1.67 -14.89
N GLY A 277 -21.53 2.81 -15.51
CA GLY A 277 -22.87 3.06 -16.03
C GLY A 277 -23.85 3.53 -14.95
N GLU A 278 -25.04 2.94 -14.89
CA GLU A 278 -26.13 3.42 -14.02
C GLU A 278 -25.78 3.40 -12.51
N PRO A 279 -25.05 2.42 -11.94
CA PRO A 279 -24.67 2.47 -10.53
C PRO A 279 -23.75 3.66 -10.20
N ALA A 280 -22.78 3.97 -11.07
CA ALA A 280 -21.94 5.17 -10.94
C ALA A 280 -22.75 6.47 -11.09
N LEU A 281 -23.71 6.53 -12.02
CA LEU A 281 -24.63 7.66 -12.17
C LEU A 281 -25.54 7.85 -10.96
N ALA A 282 -26.03 6.77 -10.35
CA ALA A 282 -26.83 6.81 -9.14
C ALA A 282 -26.01 7.37 -7.96
N LEU A 283 -24.78 6.88 -7.76
CA LEU A 283 -23.87 7.39 -6.73
C LEU A 283 -23.52 8.87 -6.96
N ALA A 284 -23.27 9.29 -8.21
CA ALA A 284 -23.02 10.70 -8.53
C ALA A 284 -24.23 11.60 -8.20
N ARG A 285 -25.46 11.15 -8.51
CA ARG A 285 -26.69 11.87 -8.12
C ARG A 285 -26.88 11.92 -6.61
N HIS A 286 -26.52 10.87 -5.88
CA HIS A 286 -26.52 10.89 -4.41
C HIS A 286 -25.53 11.91 -3.87
N ILE A 287 -24.26 11.85 -4.31
CA ILE A 287 -23.21 12.81 -3.91
C ILE A 287 -23.60 14.25 -4.27
N GLY A 288 -24.22 14.49 -5.42
CA GLY A 288 -24.69 15.81 -5.84
C GLY A 288 -25.77 16.44 -4.94
N ASN A 289 -26.43 15.66 -4.08
CA ASN A 289 -27.37 16.15 -3.07
C ASN A 289 -26.70 16.41 -1.69
N LEU A 290 -25.41 16.08 -1.52
CA LEU A 290 -24.67 16.20 -0.27
C LEU A 290 -23.81 17.48 -0.28
N LYS A 291 -24.25 18.50 0.47
CA LYS A 291 -23.63 19.84 0.48
C LYS A 291 -22.14 19.87 0.84
N HIS A 292 -21.64 18.87 1.56
CA HIS A 292 -20.26 18.82 2.05
C HIS A 292 -19.30 18.02 1.16
N LEU A 293 -19.76 17.53 0.00
CA LEU A 293 -18.94 16.81 -0.97
C LEU A 293 -18.91 17.56 -2.31
N ASN A 294 -17.72 17.81 -2.84
CA ASN A 294 -17.54 18.38 -4.17
C ASN A 294 -17.05 17.29 -5.14
N LEU A 295 -17.96 16.74 -5.95
CA LEU A 295 -17.62 15.72 -6.96
C LEU A 295 -16.89 16.36 -8.15
N ILE A 296 -15.59 16.10 -8.25
CA ILE A 296 -14.73 16.65 -9.32
C ILE A 296 -14.27 15.62 -10.36
N GLY A 297 -14.56 14.33 -10.14
CA GLY A 297 -13.81 13.31 -10.87
C GLY A 297 -14.15 11.86 -10.58
N VAL A 298 -13.40 10.99 -11.24
CA VAL A 298 -13.41 9.53 -11.07
C VAL A 298 -11.98 8.99 -10.91
N GLN A 299 -11.85 7.94 -10.09
CA GLN A 299 -10.68 7.08 -10.01
C GLN A 299 -11.02 5.71 -10.62
N GLY A 300 -10.05 5.05 -11.25
CA GLY A 300 -10.11 3.61 -11.52
C GLY A 300 -8.70 3.03 -11.54
N TYR A 301 -8.49 1.88 -10.88
CA TYR A 301 -7.16 1.27 -10.74
C TYR A 301 -7.13 -0.18 -11.21
N GLU A 302 -6.50 -0.41 -12.36
CA GLU A 302 -6.25 -1.68 -13.02
C GLU A 302 -5.05 -2.45 -12.41
N GLY A 303 -5.12 -2.65 -11.09
CA GLY A 303 -4.05 -3.26 -10.29
C GLY A 303 -3.64 -4.67 -10.71
N HIS A 304 -4.54 -5.42 -11.35
CA HIS A 304 -4.33 -6.78 -11.81
C HIS A 304 -3.41 -6.84 -13.04
N LEU A 305 -3.18 -5.71 -13.72
CA LEU A 305 -2.37 -5.62 -14.93
C LEU A 305 -0.92 -5.20 -14.67
N GLN A 306 -0.62 -4.62 -13.50
CA GLN A 306 0.70 -4.03 -13.22
C GLN A 306 1.86 -5.02 -13.39
N HIS A 307 1.60 -6.30 -13.07
CA HIS A 307 2.56 -7.40 -13.08
C HIS A 307 2.30 -8.42 -14.22
N LEU A 308 1.46 -8.09 -15.19
CA LEU A 308 1.20 -9.00 -16.32
C LEU A 308 2.40 -8.97 -17.28
N HIS A 309 3.13 -10.09 -17.41
CA HIS A 309 4.42 -10.16 -18.11
C HIS A 309 4.34 -9.86 -19.62
N ASP A 310 3.28 -10.30 -20.32
CA ASP A 310 3.14 -9.99 -21.73
C ASP A 310 2.73 -8.52 -21.92
N ARG A 311 3.57 -7.75 -22.60
CA ARG A 311 3.38 -6.31 -22.74
C ARG A 311 2.17 -5.95 -23.60
N GLU A 312 1.89 -6.70 -24.67
CA GLU A 312 0.78 -6.35 -25.56
C GLU A 312 -0.56 -6.82 -24.99
N ASP A 313 -0.60 -7.92 -24.23
CA ASP A 313 -1.77 -8.31 -23.44
C ASP A 313 -2.04 -7.32 -22.30
N ARG A 314 -0.99 -6.92 -21.54
CA ARG A 314 -1.06 -5.85 -20.52
C ARG A 314 -1.60 -4.55 -21.09
N LYS A 315 -1.09 -4.14 -22.26
CA LYS A 315 -1.57 -2.96 -22.98
C LYS A 315 -3.03 -3.11 -23.41
N LYS A 316 -3.40 -4.23 -24.03
CA LYS A 316 -4.77 -4.48 -24.51
C LYS A 316 -5.78 -4.39 -23.36
N GLN A 317 -5.56 -5.15 -22.28
CA GLN A 317 -6.46 -5.16 -21.12
C GLN A 317 -6.47 -3.79 -20.42
N CYS A 318 -5.34 -3.08 -20.37
CA CYS A 318 -5.28 -1.73 -19.81
C CYS A 318 -6.16 -0.76 -20.61
N LEU A 319 -6.14 -0.82 -21.94
CA LEU A 319 -7.01 0.01 -22.79
C LEU A 319 -8.49 -0.34 -22.61
N GLU A 320 -8.82 -1.60 -22.35
CA GLU A 320 -10.19 -2.04 -22.01
C GLU A 320 -10.65 -1.46 -20.65
N SER A 321 -9.81 -1.53 -19.60
CA SER A 321 -10.09 -0.87 -18.31
C SER A 321 -10.23 0.66 -18.44
N MET A 322 -9.35 1.31 -19.22
CA MET A 322 -9.38 2.76 -19.39
C MET A 322 -10.58 3.24 -20.23
N LYS A 323 -11.07 2.41 -21.15
CA LYS A 323 -12.34 2.66 -21.85
C LYS A 323 -13.50 2.73 -20.86
N THR A 324 -13.63 1.74 -19.97
CA THR A 324 -14.67 1.73 -18.91
C THR A 324 -14.62 3.00 -18.05
N LEU A 325 -13.42 3.42 -17.64
CA LEU A 325 -13.20 4.62 -16.85
C LEU A 325 -13.61 5.91 -17.58
N THR A 326 -13.14 6.08 -18.82
CA THR A 326 -13.36 7.31 -19.61
C THR A 326 -14.77 7.42 -20.17
N GLU A 327 -15.41 6.32 -20.56
CA GLU A 327 -16.83 6.30 -20.95
C GLU A 327 -17.75 6.61 -19.77
N THR A 328 -17.41 6.15 -18.56
CA THR A 328 -18.15 6.51 -17.34
C THR A 328 -17.97 7.98 -16.98
N ALA A 329 -16.73 8.50 -17.02
CA ALA A 329 -16.45 9.93 -16.83
C ALA A 329 -17.29 10.80 -17.78
N GLU A 330 -17.37 10.40 -19.05
CA GLU A 330 -18.14 11.12 -20.06
C GLU A 330 -19.66 11.00 -19.89
N ALA A 331 -20.16 9.86 -19.42
CA ALA A 331 -21.57 9.71 -19.04
C ALA A 331 -21.96 10.63 -17.87
N LEU A 332 -21.07 10.77 -16.88
CA LEU A 332 -21.24 11.70 -15.76
C LEU A 332 -21.23 13.17 -16.23
N ARG A 333 -20.33 13.57 -17.14
CA ARG A 333 -20.36 14.93 -17.75
C ARG A 333 -21.68 15.21 -18.45
N LYS A 334 -22.18 14.26 -19.25
CA LYS A 334 -23.47 14.37 -19.95
C LYS A 334 -24.68 14.46 -19.00
N ALA A 335 -24.55 13.91 -17.78
CA ALA A 335 -25.54 14.06 -16.72
C ALA A 335 -25.42 15.39 -15.94
N GLY A 336 -24.45 16.25 -16.27
CA GLY A 336 -24.25 17.58 -15.69
C GLY A 336 -23.22 17.69 -14.57
N PHE A 337 -22.45 16.63 -14.29
CA PHE A 337 -21.40 16.66 -13.26
C PHE A 337 -20.08 17.23 -13.78
N GLY A 338 -19.40 18.04 -12.95
CA GLY A 338 -18.09 18.64 -13.24
C GLY A 338 -16.94 17.65 -13.11
N ILE A 339 -16.83 16.70 -14.05
CA ILE A 339 -15.78 15.67 -14.05
C ILE A 339 -14.52 16.20 -14.75
N ASP A 340 -13.74 16.97 -14.00
CA ASP A 340 -12.46 17.55 -14.42
C ASP A 340 -11.29 16.57 -14.25
N VAL A 341 -11.39 15.63 -13.30
CA VAL A 341 -10.33 14.64 -13.01
C VAL A 341 -10.77 13.22 -13.34
N VAL A 342 -9.96 12.56 -14.16
CA VAL A 342 -9.96 11.12 -14.41
C VAL A 342 -8.57 10.62 -14.04
N THR A 343 -8.45 9.97 -12.87
CA THR A 343 -7.16 9.52 -12.31
C THR A 343 -7.04 8.00 -12.31
N THR A 344 -5.85 7.49 -12.65
CA THR A 344 -5.65 6.06 -12.90
C THR A 344 -4.17 5.65 -12.92
N GLY A 345 -3.86 4.40 -13.28
CA GLY A 345 -2.52 3.99 -13.71
C GLY A 345 -1.52 3.71 -12.59
N GLY A 346 -0.78 2.63 -12.72
CA GLY A 346 0.38 2.31 -11.89
C GLY A 346 1.68 2.28 -12.69
N THR A 347 2.76 1.83 -12.06
CA THR A 347 4.11 1.75 -12.67
C THR A 347 4.12 0.91 -13.95
N GLY A 348 3.32 -0.16 -14.03
CA GLY A 348 3.33 -1.10 -15.16
C GLY A 348 2.40 -0.72 -16.32
N THR A 349 1.52 0.27 -16.11
CA THR A 349 0.46 0.65 -17.06
C THR A 349 0.45 2.13 -17.44
N ALA A 350 1.18 3.00 -16.73
CA ALA A 350 1.22 4.43 -17.02
C ALA A 350 1.57 4.75 -18.49
N GLU A 351 2.44 3.96 -19.13
CA GLU A 351 2.78 4.10 -20.56
C GLU A 351 1.59 3.85 -21.51
N PHE A 352 0.54 3.17 -21.06
CA PHE A 352 -0.69 2.90 -21.81
C PHE A 352 -1.82 3.84 -21.39
N CYS A 353 -2.03 4.04 -20.08
CA CYS A 353 -3.06 4.94 -19.54
C CYS A 353 -2.93 6.37 -20.12
N VAL A 354 -1.70 6.88 -20.26
CA VAL A 354 -1.44 8.21 -20.82
C VAL A 354 -1.89 8.38 -22.28
N THR A 355 -2.07 7.27 -23.02
CA THR A 355 -2.46 7.30 -24.43
C THR A 355 -3.98 7.39 -24.64
N VAL A 356 -4.78 7.27 -23.58
CA VAL A 356 -6.24 7.20 -23.67
C VAL A 356 -6.86 8.59 -23.51
N PRO A 357 -7.55 9.13 -24.53
CA PRO A 357 -8.21 10.43 -24.44
C PRO A 357 -9.20 10.48 -23.27
N GLY A 358 -9.10 11.54 -22.47
CA GLY A 358 -9.95 11.74 -21.29
C GLY A 358 -9.33 11.30 -19.97
N VAL A 359 -8.20 10.58 -19.96
CA VAL A 359 -7.35 10.42 -18.76
C VAL A 359 -6.64 11.74 -18.47
N THR A 360 -6.57 12.15 -17.20
CA THR A 360 -6.04 13.47 -16.80
C THR A 360 -4.97 13.43 -15.71
N GLU A 361 -4.87 12.33 -14.96
CA GLU A 361 -3.91 12.16 -13.87
C GLU A 361 -3.47 10.68 -13.75
N LEU A 362 -2.18 10.46 -13.45
CA LEU A 362 -1.57 9.12 -13.32
C LEU A 362 -0.98 8.91 -11.92
N GLN A 363 -1.10 7.70 -11.36
CA GLN A 363 -0.71 7.36 -9.98
C GLN A 363 0.48 6.37 -9.82
N PRO A 364 1.56 6.43 -10.62
CA PRO A 364 2.68 5.49 -10.49
C PRO A 364 3.42 5.68 -9.14
N GLY A 365 3.89 4.60 -8.53
CA GLY A 365 4.58 4.61 -7.23
C GLY A 365 5.94 3.94 -7.32
N SER A 366 5.94 2.62 -7.48
CA SER A 366 7.14 1.75 -7.43
C SER A 366 8.24 2.08 -8.46
N PHE A 367 7.95 2.81 -9.54
CA PHE A 367 8.92 3.22 -10.58
C PHE A 367 10.18 3.89 -10.03
N ILE A 368 10.06 4.62 -8.92
CA ILE A 368 11.17 5.33 -8.27
C ILE A 368 12.28 4.37 -7.80
N PHE A 369 11.90 3.16 -7.35
CA PHE A 369 12.76 2.20 -6.67
C PHE A 369 12.92 0.86 -7.41
N MET A 370 11.82 0.32 -7.93
CA MET A 370 11.68 -1.02 -8.53
C MET A 370 12.03 -2.18 -7.57
N ASP A 371 11.49 -3.35 -7.89
CA ASP A 371 11.72 -4.62 -7.20
C ASP A 371 11.95 -5.75 -8.24
N THR A 372 12.06 -7.01 -7.81
CA THR A 372 12.24 -8.12 -8.75
C THR A 372 10.97 -8.41 -9.54
N ASP A 373 9.79 -8.27 -8.94
CA ASP A 373 8.48 -8.53 -9.55
C ASP A 373 8.21 -7.55 -10.71
N TYR A 374 8.27 -6.24 -10.47
CA TYR A 374 8.14 -5.26 -11.56
C TYR A 374 9.20 -5.45 -12.64
N ARG A 375 10.45 -5.73 -12.28
CA ARG A 375 11.50 -5.98 -13.28
C ARG A 375 11.21 -7.21 -14.15
N ASN A 376 10.57 -8.24 -13.59
CA ASN A 376 10.15 -9.42 -14.35
C ASN A 376 8.94 -9.12 -15.26
N ALA A 377 8.02 -8.24 -14.83
CA ALA A 377 6.83 -7.88 -15.60
C ALA A 377 7.04 -6.78 -16.68
N VAL A 378 7.86 -5.76 -16.38
CA VAL A 378 8.07 -4.58 -17.25
C VAL A 378 9.50 -4.48 -17.80
N GLY A 379 10.38 -5.41 -17.44
CA GLY A 379 11.78 -5.40 -17.83
C GLY A 379 12.60 -4.32 -17.11
N SER A 380 13.81 -4.07 -17.62
CA SER A 380 14.75 -3.07 -17.10
C SER A 380 14.48 -1.64 -17.61
N ILE A 381 13.20 -1.27 -17.80
CA ILE A 381 12.83 0.10 -18.19
C ILE A 381 13.25 1.08 -17.10
N TYR A 382 13.09 0.71 -15.84
CA TYR A 382 13.60 1.42 -14.67
C TYR A 382 14.63 0.53 -13.95
N SER A 383 15.58 1.13 -13.24
CA SER A 383 16.63 0.43 -12.50
C SER A 383 16.17 0.10 -11.08
N ASN A 384 16.63 -1.03 -10.51
CA ASN A 384 16.52 -1.27 -9.07
C ASN A 384 17.46 -0.30 -8.34
N SER A 385 16.90 0.80 -7.82
CA SER A 385 17.63 1.87 -7.12
C SER A 385 17.57 1.76 -5.60
N LEU A 386 16.73 0.87 -5.06
CA LEU A 386 16.67 0.55 -3.63
C LEU A 386 17.02 -0.92 -3.41
N THR A 387 17.89 -1.17 -2.44
CA THR A 387 18.29 -2.51 -1.99
C THR A 387 18.37 -2.57 -0.47
N ILE A 388 18.34 -3.79 0.07
CA ILE A 388 18.68 -4.04 1.48
C ILE A 388 20.13 -4.53 1.53
N LEU A 389 20.98 -3.77 2.22
CA LEU A 389 22.36 -4.12 2.49
C LEU A 389 22.40 -5.14 3.63
N ALA A 390 22.98 -6.31 3.35
CA ALA A 390 23.11 -7.45 4.24
C ALA A 390 24.60 -7.78 4.50
N THR A 391 24.88 -8.44 5.62
CA THR A 391 26.21 -9.00 5.93
C THR A 391 26.14 -10.52 5.96
N VAL A 392 27.18 -11.16 5.43
CA VAL A 392 27.39 -12.60 5.55
C VAL A 392 27.82 -12.95 6.98
N VAL A 393 26.95 -13.60 7.74
CA VAL A 393 27.16 -13.91 9.16
C VAL A 393 27.65 -15.33 9.45
N SER A 394 27.50 -16.26 8.50
CA SER A 394 27.94 -17.65 8.68
C SER A 394 28.22 -18.35 7.35
N LYS A 395 29.03 -19.41 7.37
CA LYS A 395 29.34 -20.26 6.22
C LYS A 395 28.70 -21.64 6.41
N GLN A 396 27.79 -22.02 5.52
CA GLN A 396 27.01 -23.27 5.60
C GLN A 396 27.62 -24.42 4.77
N GLY A 397 28.64 -24.13 3.96
CA GLY A 397 29.35 -25.13 3.16
C GLY A 397 30.42 -24.47 2.28
N GLU A 398 30.96 -25.19 1.30
CA GLU A 398 31.95 -24.61 0.38
C GLU A 398 31.39 -23.47 -0.48
N ARG A 399 30.13 -23.61 -0.93
CA ARG A 399 29.44 -22.70 -1.86
C ARG A 399 28.09 -22.18 -1.32
N GLN A 400 27.98 -22.03 0.00
CA GLN A 400 26.78 -21.53 0.66
C GLN A 400 27.09 -20.75 1.94
N VAL A 401 26.40 -19.64 2.16
CA VAL A 401 26.52 -18.76 3.33
C VAL A 401 25.16 -18.32 3.87
N THR A 402 25.12 -17.94 5.15
CA THR A 402 23.98 -17.26 5.78
C THR A 402 24.20 -15.75 5.74
N ILE A 403 23.15 -14.99 5.42
CA ILE A 403 23.09 -13.52 5.55
C ILE A 403 22.09 -13.12 6.63
N ASP A 404 22.25 -11.92 7.20
CA ASP A 404 21.42 -11.34 8.28
C ASP A 404 20.11 -10.66 7.83
N THR A 405 19.69 -10.89 6.58
CA THR A 405 18.38 -10.46 6.08
C THR A 405 17.41 -11.63 5.99
N GLY A 406 16.36 -11.61 6.82
CA GLY A 406 15.20 -12.51 6.71
C GLY A 406 13.89 -11.75 6.51
N LEU A 407 12.77 -12.41 6.87
CA LEU A 407 11.40 -11.89 6.75
C LEU A 407 11.14 -10.53 7.42
N LYS A 408 11.94 -10.15 8.42
CA LYS A 408 11.85 -8.84 9.09
C LYS A 408 12.51 -7.69 8.33
N SER A 409 13.23 -7.99 7.24
CA SER A 409 13.85 -6.99 6.36
C SER A 409 13.42 -7.09 4.91
N LEU A 410 12.91 -8.25 4.47
CA LEU A 410 12.50 -8.55 3.09
C LEU A 410 11.16 -9.31 3.13
N THR A 411 10.13 -8.79 2.47
CA THR A 411 8.86 -9.54 2.35
C THR A 411 8.94 -10.62 1.27
N THR A 412 7.96 -11.52 1.24
CA THR A 412 7.90 -12.64 0.29
C THR A 412 6.57 -12.79 -0.43
N ASP A 413 5.75 -11.73 -0.45
CA ASP A 413 4.40 -11.73 -1.02
C ASP A 413 4.40 -11.82 -2.55
N SER A 414 5.41 -11.24 -3.22
CA SER A 414 5.70 -11.44 -4.65
C SER A 414 6.85 -12.44 -4.90
N GLY A 415 6.98 -13.47 -4.06
CA GLY A 415 8.10 -14.40 -4.11
C GLY A 415 9.36 -13.87 -3.41
N LEU A 416 10.52 -14.49 -3.66
CA LEU A 416 11.75 -14.17 -2.92
C LEU A 416 12.50 -12.97 -3.50
N ALA A 417 13.07 -12.16 -2.61
CA ALA A 417 14.12 -11.20 -2.96
C ALA A 417 15.30 -11.90 -3.65
N GLU A 418 16.03 -11.18 -4.51
CA GLU A 418 17.20 -11.70 -5.24
C GLU A 418 18.49 -10.98 -4.79
N CYS A 419 19.63 -11.65 -4.86
CA CYS A 419 20.91 -10.95 -4.77
C CYS A 419 21.10 -10.04 -5.99
N LYS A 420 21.57 -8.79 -5.78
CA LYS A 420 21.89 -7.84 -6.86
C LYS A 420 22.94 -8.41 -7.82
N ASP A 421 23.91 -9.15 -7.28
CA ASP A 421 24.76 -10.03 -8.07
C ASP A 421 24.07 -11.39 -8.29
N ARG A 422 23.46 -11.53 -9.47
CA ARG A 422 22.62 -12.68 -9.86
C ARG A 422 23.38 -14.01 -9.97
N ARG A 423 24.69 -14.05 -9.70
CA ARG A 423 25.47 -15.28 -9.56
C ARG A 423 25.19 -16.01 -8.23
N TYR A 424 24.62 -15.31 -7.26
CA TYR A 424 24.23 -15.89 -5.96
C TYR A 424 22.71 -16.09 -5.91
N ALA A 425 22.27 -17.34 -5.81
CA ALA A 425 20.87 -17.71 -5.63
C ALA A 425 20.48 -17.55 -4.16
N HIS A 426 19.34 -16.89 -3.90
CA HIS A 426 18.83 -16.61 -2.55
C HIS A 426 17.70 -17.57 -2.15
N ILE A 427 17.75 -18.06 -0.91
CA ILE A 427 16.62 -18.69 -0.23
C ILE A 427 16.40 -18.05 1.14
N ASN A 428 15.14 -17.87 1.55
CA ASN A 428 14.79 -17.41 2.88
C ASN A 428 15.03 -18.52 3.93
N LEU A 429 15.65 -18.17 5.07
CA LEU A 429 15.88 -19.07 6.22
C LEU A 429 15.18 -18.60 7.52
N GLY A 430 14.21 -17.67 7.44
CA GLY A 430 13.29 -17.34 8.52
C GLY A 430 13.25 -15.84 8.85
N ASP A 431 12.96 -15.52 10.10
CA ASP A 431 12.77 -14.15 10.59
C ASP A 431 13.95 -13.20 10.28
N GLU A 432 15.16 -13.62 10.63
CA GLU A 432 16.37 -12.78 10.63
C GLU A 432 17.46 -13.26 9.63
N HIS A 433 17.20 -14.34 8.89
CA HIS A 433 18.25 -14.99 8.09
C HIS A 433 17.79 -15.36 6.68
N GLY A 434 18.72 -15.17 5.74
CA GLY A 434 18.67 -15.71 4.38
C GLY A 434 19.87 -16.60 4.11
N SER A 435 19.88 -17.28 2.97
CA SER A 435 21.04 -18.03 2.49
C SER A 435 21.33 -17.70 1.03
N LEU A 436 22.62 -17.54 0.74
CA LEU A 436 23.14 -17.36 -0.62
C LEU A 436 23.97 -18.58 -0.99
N SER A 437 23.66 -19.18 -2.14
CA SER A 437 24.41 -20.30 -2.73
C SER A 437 24.84 -19.99 -4.16
N TRP A 438 25.95 -20.57 -4.61
CA TRP A 438 26.52 -20.30 -5.94
C TRP A 438 27.13 -21.53 -6.62
N GLU A 439 27.30 -21.43 -7.94
CA GLU A 439 27.94 -22.45 -8.76
C GLU A 439 29.47 -22.33 -8.76
N GLU A 440 30.16 -23.42 -9.06
CA GLU A 440 31.61 -23.46 -9.18
C GLU A 440 32.14 -22.40 -10.18
N GLY A 441 33.25 -21.75 -9.83
CA GLY A 441 33.81 -20.62 -10.60
C GLY A 441 33.23 -19.24 -10.24
N THR A 442 32.14 -19.17 -9.45
CA THR A 442 31.67 -17.92 -8.85
C THR A 442 32.61 -17.50 -7.69
N PRO A 443 32.92 -16.20 -7.50
CA PRO A 443 33.67 -15.73 -6.35
C PRO A 443 33.06 -16.21 -5.02
N VAL A 444 33.91 -16.60 -4.08
CA VAL A 444 33.49 -17.10 -2.77
C VAL A 444 33.15 -15.92 -1.86
N LEU A 445 31.97 -15.96 -1.24
CA LEU A 445 31.62 -15.06 -0.14
C LEU A 445 32.22 -15.55 1.18
N ALA A 446 32.84 -14.63 1.92
CA ALA A 446 33.40 -14.82 3.26
C ALA A 446 32.49 -14.22 4.35
N VAL A 447 32.65 -14.66 5.60
CA VAL A 447 31.97 -14.04 6.74
C VAL A 447 32.50 -12.62 6.93
N GLY A 448 31.58 -11.65 7.02
CA GLY A 448 31.87 -10.22 7.01
C GLY A 448 31.72 -9.54 5.63
N ASP A 449 31.57 -10.29 4.54
CA ASP A 449 31.28 -9.69 3.23
C ASP A 449 29.89 -9.04 3.24
N ARG A 450 29.79 -7.89 2.58
CA ARG A 450 28.55 -7.12 2.45
C ARG A 450 27.94 -7.33 1.07
N ILE A 451 26.63 -7.53 1.01
CA ILE A 451 25.92 -7.86 -0.21
C ILE A 451 24.59 -7.09 -0.29
N GLU A 452 24.18 -6.72 -1.50
CA GLU A 452 22.91 -6.02 -1.73
C GLU A 452 21.83 -7.00 -2.18
N MET A 453 20.68 -6.96 -1.50
CA MET A 453 19.49 -7.73 -1.81
C MET A 453 18.43 -6.82 -2.46
N VAL A 454 17.95 -7.19 -3.64
CA VAL A 454 16.84 -6.53 -4.33
C VAL A 454 15.52 -7.12 -3.80
N PRO A 455 14.64 -6.33 -3.16
CA PRO A 455 13.34 -6.80 -2.67
C PRO A 455 12.47 -7.39 -3.77
N SER A 456 11.58 -8.33 -3.44
CA SER A 456 10.60 -8.86 -4.41
C SER A 456 9.41 -7.94 -4.62
N HIS A 457 8.96 -7.25 -3.57
CA HIS A 457 7.95 -6.20 -3.65
C HIS A 457 8.37 -5.03 -2.74
N ILE A 458 8.41 -3.83 -3.31
CA ILE A 458 9.03 -2.68 -2.66
C ILE A 458 8.16 -2.05 -1.56
N ASP A 459 6.86 -1.90 -1.79
CA ASP A 459 5.93 -1.22 -0.88
C ASP A 459 5.81 -1.92 0.50
N PRO A 460 5.69 -3.26 0.59
CA PRO A 460 5.63 -3.96 1.88
C PRO A 460 7.01 -4.01 2.57
N THR A 461 8.09 -4.12 1.78
CA THR A 461 9.47 -4.12 2.31
C THR A 461 9.80 -2.78 2.96
N ILE A 462 9.53 -1.65 2.31
CA ILE A 462 9.73 -0.31 2.89
C ILE A 462 9.02 -0.14 4.22
N ASN A 463 7.82 -0.72 4.37
CA ASN A 463 7.04 -0.62 5.61
C ASN A 463 7.67 -1.38 6.82
N LEU A 464 8.74 -2.14 6.61
CA LEU A 464 9.53 -2.77 7.69
C LEU A 464 10.61 -1.84 8.26
N HIS A 465 11.10 -0.87 7.47
CA HIS A 465 12.28 -0.05 7.79
C HIS A 465 11.90 1.37 8.23
N ASP A 466 12.61 1.95 9.21
CA ASP A 466 12.36 3.33 9.68
C ASP A 466 13.06 4.42 8.83
N TRP A 467 14.16 4.08 8.14
CA TRP A 467 15.03 5.04 7.46
C TRP A 467 15.52 4.55 6.09
N TYR A 468 15.67 5.49 5.16
CA TYR A 468 16.45 5.34 3.94
C TYR A 468 17.86 5.92 4.14
N TYR A 469 18.89 5.19 3.72
CA TYR A 469 20.26 5.71 3.60
C TYR A 469 20.60 5.93 2.13
N ALA A 470 20.41 7.15 1.64
CA ALA A 470 20.58 7.48 0.22
C ALA A 470 22.02 7.91 -0.08
N HIS A 471 22.66 7.25 -1.05
CA HIS A 471 24.09 7.38 -1.33
C HIS A 471 24.38 7.74 -2.79
N ARG A 472 25.59 8.26 -3.02
CA ARG A 472 26.25 8.24 -4.34
C ARG A 472 27.64 7.67 -4.18
N ASN A 473 28.00 6.72 -5.05
CA ASN A 473 29.31 6.04 -5.03
C ASN A 473 29.71 5.51 -3.63
N GLY A 474 28.76 4.86 -2.93
CA GLY A 474 29.00 4.29 -1.60
C GLY A 474 29.11 5.28 -0.43
N VAL A 475 28.88 6.59 -0.66
CA VAL A 475 28.88 7.61 0.41
C VAL A 475 27.48 8.18 0.60
N ILE A 476 26.98 8.14 1.83
CA ILE A 476 25.66 8.64 2.23
C ILE A 476 25.61 10.16 2.00
N LYS A 477 24.59 10.60 1.24
CA LYS A 477 24.34 12.01 0.93
C LYS A 477 23.07 12.53 1.59
N GLU A 478 22.08 11.67 1.79
CA GLU A 478 20.83 12.02 2.44
C GLU A 478 20.33 10.86 3.30
N ILE A 479 19.59 11.18 4.37
CA ILE A 479 18.91 10.21 5.21
C ILE A 479 17.44 10.68 5.31
N TRP A 480 16.50 9.79 5.02
CA TRP A 480 15.06 10.12 5.00
C TRP A 480 14.27 9.18 5.90
N SER A 481 13.30 9.70 6.63
CA SER A 481 12.36 8.92 7.42
C SER A 481 11.28 8.27 6.55
N VAL A 482 10.88 7.06 6.94
CA VAL A 482 9.65 6.40 6.46
C VAL A 482 8.47 6.93 7.30
N ASP A 483 8.13 8.21 7.12
CA ASP A 483 7.20 8.99 7.96
C ASP A 483 5.87 8.28 8.28
N SER A 484 5.34 7.55 7.29
CA SER A 484 4.07 6.82 7.39
C SER A 484 4.22 5.29 7.54
N ARG A 485 5.35 4.82 8.09
CA ARG A 485 5.54 3.41 8.46
C ARG A 485 4.46 2.93 9.45
N GLY A 486 3.88 1.76 9.19
CA GLY A 486 2.84 1.16 10.03
C GLY A 486 1.52 1.94 10.10
N LYS A 487 1.39 3.05 9.33
CA LYS A 487 0.16 3.82 9.19
C LYS A 487 -0.72 3.11 8.18
N VAL A 488 -1.59 2.24 8.68
CA VAL A 488 -2.47 1.38 7.85
C VAL A 488 -3.96 1.50 8.21
N GLN A 489 -4.29 2.40 9.14
CA GLN A 489 -5.61 2.62 9.77
C GLN A 489 -6.42 3.73 9.09
#